data_AF-A0A8X6U7V5-F1
#
_entry.id   AF-A0A8X6U7V5-F1
#
_cell.length_a   1.000
_cell.length_b   1.000
_cell.length_c   1.000
_cell.angle_alpha   90.00
_cell.angle_beta   90.00
_cell.angle_gamma   90.00
#
_symmetry.space_group_name_H-M   'P 1'
#
loop_
_entity.id
_entity.type
_entity.pdbx_description
1 polymer ?
#
loop_
_entity_poly.entity_id
_entity_poly.type
_entity_poly.pdbx_seq_one_letter_code
_entity_poly.pdbx_strand_id
1 'polypeptide(L)'
;MENKIYVLGGYDDVTHTITGDAECFDPSTSKWERIAPMPKGRSGLSSTLLSGLKNLQDYTLDSESRSILNKYLSEYLTQEMDNLSVNNLSDSQISYQIMSL
;
A
#
# COMPACT_ATOMS: atom_id res chain seq x y z
N MET A 1 4.10 -18.98 -8.18
CA MET A 1 5.22 -18.44 -7.39
C MET A 1 6.39 -19.38 -7.31
N GLU A 2 6.23 -20.66 -7.65
CA GLU A 2 7.33 -21.61 -7.51
C GLU A 2 8.52 -21.20 -8.39
N ASN A 3 9.69 -21.16 -7.75
CA ASN A 3 10.99 -20.87 -8.33
C ASN A 3 11.22 -19.47 -8.91
N LYS A 4 10.51 -18.43 -8.43
CA LYS A 4 10.82 -17.02 -8.72
C LYS A 4 11.35 -16.29 -7.49
N ILE A 5 12.19 -15.28 -7.71
CA ILE A 5 12.64 -14.37 -6.65
C ILE A 5 11.78 -13.11 -6.74
N TYR A 6 11.34 -12.59 -5.60
CA TYR A 6 10.52 -11.39 -5.52
C TYR A 6 11.25 -10.33 -4.71
N VAL A 7 11.30 -9.11 -5.25
CA VAL A 7 11.82 -7.92 -4.58
C VAL A 7 10.66 -6.94 -4.45
N LEU A 8 10.41 -6.48 -3.22
CA LEU A 8 9.26 -5.65 -2.86
C LEU A 8 9.76 -4.41 -2.12
N GLY A 9 9.43 -3.23 -2.62
CA GLY A 9 9.78 -1.95 -2.02
C GLY A 9 11.28 -1.69 -1.97
N GLY A 10 11.71 -0.96 -0.96
CA GLY A 10 13.10 -0.55 -0.76
C GLY A 10 13.25 0.97 -0.70
N TYR A 11 14.50 1.40 -0.74
CA TYR A 11 14.89 2.80 -0.86
C TYR A 11 15.55 2.98 -2.23
N ASP A 12 15.04 3.90 -3.02
CA ASP A 12 15.62 4.26 -4.31
C ASP A 12 16.64 5.38 -4.11
N ASP A 13 17.91 5.05 -4.30
CA ASP A 13 19.02 5.99 -4.15
C ASP A 13 19.03 7.10 -5.21
N VAL A 14 18.32 6.94 -6.34
CA VAL A 14 18.25 7.95 -7.39
C VAL A 14 17.21 9.02 -7.04
N THR A 15 16.02 8.60 -6.62
CA THR A 15 14.95 9.54 -6.22
C THR A 15 15.04 9.95 -4.75
N HIS A 16 15.87 9.27 -3.96
CA HIS A 16 15.96 9.40 -2.51
C HIS A 16 14.62 9.15 -1.78
N THR A 17 13.79 8.26 -2.32
CA THR A 17 12.46 7.96 -1.77
C THR A 17 12.26 6.49 -1.40
N ILE A 18 11.31 6.23 -0.50
CA ILE A 18 10.84 4.88 -0.22
C ILE A 18 9.86 4.49 -1.32
N THR A 19 10.15 3.40 -2.03
CA THR A 19 9.34 2.93 -3.15
C THR A 19 8.36 1.82 -2.75
N GLY A 20 7.23 1.78 -3.45
CA GLY A 20 6.29 0.66 -3.47
C GLY A 20 6.50 -0.27 -4.66
N ASP A 21 7.50 -0.04 -5.50
CA ASP A 21 7.77 -0.86 -6.67
C ASP A 21 8.03 -2.32 -6.29
N ALA A 22 7.67 -3.22 -7.21
CA ALA A 22 7.83 -4.64 -7.04
C ALA A 22 8.23 -5.30 -8.35
N GLU A 23 9.14 -6.24 -8.27
CA GLU A 23 9.65 -6.98 -9.42
C GLU A 23 9.87 -8.45 -9.08
N CYS A 24 9.83 -9.30 -10.10
CA CYS A 24 10.12 -10.71 -9.97
C CYS A 24 11.17 -11.15 -10.98
N PHE A 25 12.10 -11.99 -10.52
CA PHE A 25 13.07 -12.66 -11.36
C PHE A 25 12.57 -14.06 -11.69
N ASP A 26 12.53 -14.38 -12.98
CA ASP A 26 12.25 -15.70 -13.50
C ASP A 26 13.55 -16.38 -13.95
N PRO A 27 14.06 -17.40 -13.23
CA PRO A 27 15.28 -18.10 -13.59
C PRO A 27 15.20 -18.83 -14.94
N SER A 28 13.99 -19.22 -15.39
CA SER A 28 13.83 -19.96 -16.64
C SER A 28 14.12 -19.09 -17.87
N THR A 29 13.83 -17.79 -17.76
CA THR A 29 14.09 -16.80 -18.81
C THR A 29 15.27 -15.89 -18.49
N SER A 30 15.80 -15.96 -17.26
CA SER A 30 16.85 -15.10 -16.71
C SER A 30 16.52 -13.61 -16.84
N LYS A 31 15.26 -13.26 -16.55
CA LYS A 31 14.75 -11.89 -16.70
C LYS A 31 14.06 -11.41 -15.44
N TRP A 32 14.17 -10.10 -15.22
CA TRP A 32 13.36 -9.35 -14.28
C TRP A 32 12.12 -8.82 -14.98
N GLU A 33 10.98 -8.90 -14.30
CA GLU A 33 9.69 -8.40 -14.75
C GLU A 33 9.06 -7.55 -13.65
N ARG A 34 8.56 -6.36 -14.01
CA ARG A 34 7.75 -5.56 -13.08
C ARG A 34 6.43 -6.26 -12.78
N ILE A 35 6.04 -6.28 -11.52
CA ILE A 35 4.74 -6.79 -11.06
C ILE A 35 3.92 -5.66 -10.43
N ALA A 36 2.71 -5.97 -9.96
CA ALA A 36 1.87 -4.99 -9.30
C ALA A 36 2.59 -4.37 -8.08
N PRO A 37 2.66 -3.03 -7.97
CA PRO A 37 3.35 -2.37 -6.86
C PRO A 37 2.57 -2.54 -5.56
N MET A 38 3.28 -2.37 -4.43
CA MET A 38 2.67 -2.25 -3.11
C MET A 38 1.86 -0.95 -3.00
N PRO A 39 0.72 -0.96 -2.29
CA PRO A 39 -0.09 0.25 -2.08
C PRO A 39 0.63 1.40 -1.35
N LYS A 40 1.62 1.10 -0.50
CA LYS A 40 2.47 2.08 0.19
C LYS A 40 3.90 1.57 0.20
N GLY A 41 4.84 2.45 -0.11
CA GLY A 41 6.26 2.12 -0.11
C GLY A 41 6.76 1.71 1.28
N ARG A 42 7.71 0.78 1.32
CA ARG A 42 8.30 0.26 2.57
C ARG A 42 9.79 0.02 2.37
N SER A 43 10.62 0.35 3.37
CA SER A 43 12.04 0.01 3.44
C SER A 43 12.35 -0.69 4.77
N GLY A 44 13.46 -1.44 4.84
CA GLY A 44 13.83 -2.20 6.06
C GLY A 44 12.86 -3.34 6.41
N LEU A 45 12.12 -3.86 5.42
CA LEU A 45 11.13 -4.91 5.61
C LEU A 45 11.73 -6.32 5.49
N SER A 46 11.04 -7.30 6.07
CA SER A 46 11.25 -8.72 5.79
C SER A 46 9.98 -9.28 5.14
N SER A 47 10.14 -10.18 4.18
CA SER A 47 9.02 -10.88 3.53
C SER A 47 9.19 -12.39 3.68
N THR A 48 8.07 -13.11 3.70
CA THR A 48 8.06 -14.58 3.72
C THR A 48 6.92 -15.09 2.86
N LEU A 49 7.13 -16.26 2.24
CA LEU A 49 6.06 -16.95 1.55
C LEU A 49 5.22 -17.70 2.58
N LEU A 50 3.94 -17.36 2.64
CA LEU A 50 2.95 -18.09 3.43
C LEU A 50 2.11 -18.94 2.49
N SER A 51 2.26 -20.27 2.56
CA SER A 51 1.55 -21.24 1.73
C SER A 51 0.71 -22.19 2.57
N GLY A 52 -0.30 -22.81 1.95
CA GLY A 52 -1.12 -23.85 2.60
C GLY A 52 -2.21 -23.35 3.57
N LEU A 53 -2.48 -22.05 3.63
CA LEU A 53 -3.63 -21.52 4.36
C LEU A 53 -4.94 -21.86 3.64
N LYS A 54 -5.71 -22.80 4.22
CA LYS A 54 -7.02 -23.23 3.69
C LYS A 54 -8.04 -22.08 3.61
N ASN A 55 -7.89 -21.09 4.50
CA ASN A 55 -8.81 -19.97 4.65
C ASN A 55 -8.17 -18.64 4.23
N LEU A 56 -7.31 -18.64 3.20
CA LEU A 56 -6.61 -17.43 2.76
C LEU A 56 -7.58 -16.25 2.52
N GLN A 57 -8.79 -16.55 2.00
CA GLN A 57 -9.84 -15.56 1.75
C GLN A 57 -10.29 -14.81 3.01
N ASP A 58 -10.26 -15.44 4.18
CA ASP A 58 -10.63 -14.80 5.46
C ASP A 58 -9.62 -13.71 5.87
N TYR A 59 -8.39 -13.79 5.36
CA TYR A 59 -7.29 -12.88 5.68
C TYR A 59 -6.92 -11.92 4.54
N THR A 60 -7.59 -12.04 3.40
CA THR A 60 -7.38 -11.16 2.25
C THR A 60 -8.66 -10.44 1.91
N LEU A 61 -8.62 -9.11 1.91
CA LEU A 61 -9.64 -8.33 1.22
C LEU A 61 -9.54 -8.64 -0.28
N ASP A 62 -10.58 -9.25 -0.83
CA ASP A 62 -10.74 -9.37 -2.27
C ASP A 62 -10.88 -7.97 -2.92
N SER A 63 -10.79 -7.91 -4.24
CA SER A 63 -10.83 -6.66 -4.98
C SER A 63 -12.14 -5.89 -4.82
N GLU A 64 -13.27 -6.59 -4.69
CA GLU A 64 -14.59 -5.97 -4.53
C GLU A 64 -14.76 -5.41 -3.11
N SER A 65 -14.46 -6.21 -2.09
CA SER A 65 -14.45 -5.79 -0.69
C SER A 65 -13.52 -4.59 -0.46
N ARG A 66 -12.34 -4.58 -1.08
CA ARG A 66 -11.41 -3.44 -1.02
C ARG A 66 -11.98 -2.19 -1.72
N SER A 67 -12.64 -2.36 -2.87
CA SER A 67 -13.29 -1.24 -3.58
C SER A 67 -14.41 -0.60 -2.77
N ILE A 68 -15.29 -1.44 -2.21
CA ILE A 68 -16.40 -1.02 -1.35
C ILE A 68 -15.86 -0.29 -0.11
N LEU A 69 -14.86 -0.86 0.57
CA LEU A 69 -14.26 -0.24 1.74
C LEU A 69 -13.63 1.12 1.41
N ASN A 70 -12.89 1.22 0.30
CA ASN A 70 -12.29 2.48 -0.14
C ASN A 70 -13.35 3.55 -0.43
N LYS A 71 -14.46 3.16 -1.06
CA LYS A 71 -15.59 4.06 -1.29
C LYS A 71 -16.16 4.59 0.02
N TYR A 72 -16.51 3.70 0.96
CA TYR A 72 -17.05 4.10 2.26
C TYR A 72 -16.09 4.98 3.06
N LEU A 73 -14.79 4.65 3.08
CA LEU A 73 -13.76 5.46 3.73
C LEU A 73 -13.66 6.86 3.10
N SER A 74 -13.76 6.96 1.77
CA SER A 74 -13.72 8.26 1.08
C SER A 74 -14.93 9.13 1.42
N GLU A 75 -16.13 8.54 1.49
CA GLU A 75 -17.36 9.25 1.84
C GLU A 75 -17.31 9.73 3.30
N TYR A 76 -16.87 8.87 4.22
CA TYR A 76 -16.71 9.21 5.63
C TYR A 76 -15.71 10.35 5.85
N LEU A 77 -14.52 10.27 5.24
CA LEU A 77 -13.49 11.31 5.37
C LEU A 77 -13.95 12.64 4.78
N THR A 78 -14.69 12.63 3.67
CA THR A 78 -15.26 13.84 3.08
C THR A 78 -16.25 14.49 4.04
N GLN A 79 -17.14 13.70 4.65
CA GLN A 79 -18.10 14.19 5.62
C GLN A 79 -17.43 14.74 6.89
N GLU A 80 -16.37 14.09 7.37
CA GLU A 80 -15.60 14.57 8.52
C GLU A 80 -14.87 15.89 8.24
N MET A 81 -14.31 16.07 7.03
CA MET A 81 -13.71 17.34 6.61
C MET A 81 -14.73 18.47 6.49
N ASP A 82 -15.93 18.20 5.97
CA ASP A 82 -17.03 19.16 5.95
C ASP A 82 -17.45 19.55 7.38
N ASN A 83 -17.54 18.58 8.29
CA ASN A 83 -17.85 18.84 9.70
C ASN A 83 -16.75 19.66 10.40
N LEU A 84 -15.47 19.44 10.08
CA LEU A 84 -14.34 20.18 10.67
C LEU A 84 -14.23 21.61 10.12
N SER A 85 -14.49 21.80 8.82
CA SER A 85 -14.50 23.13 8.20
C SER A 85 -15.68 23.98 8.68
N VAL A 86 -16.83 23.35 9.01
CA VAL A 86 -17.94 24.02 9.69
C VAL A 86 -17.60 24.44 11.13
N ASN A 87 -16.61 23.81 11.77
CA ASN A 87 -16.23 24.05 13.17
C ASN A 87 -15.05 25.04 13.37
N ASN A 88 -14.59 25.75 12.33
CA ASN A 88 -13.62 26.86 12.40
C ASN A 88 -12.40 26.59 13.32
N LEU A 89 -11.54 25.65 12.94
CA LEU A 89 -10.15 25.65 13.42
C LEU A 89 -9.29 26.46 12.44
N SER A 90 -8.44 27.34 12.95
CA SER A 90 -7.55 28.15 12.11
C SER A 90 -6.67 27.26 11.22
N ASP A 91 -6.38 27.70 9.99
CA ASP A 91 -5.60 26.97 8.97
C ASP A 91 -4.28 26.36 9.49
N SER A 92 -3.71 26.92 10.56
CA SER A 92 -2.50 26.42 11.23
C SER A 92 -2.67 25.05 11.92
N GLN A 93 -3.88 24.67 12.34
CA GLN A 93 -4.13 23.41 13.08
C GLN A 93 -4.39 22.22 12.15
N ILE A 94 -4.94 22.45 10.96
CA ILE A 94 -5.26 21.40 9.97
C ILE A 94 -3.97 20.80 9.36
N SER A 95 -2.94 21.63 9.15
CA SER A 95 -1.70 21.18 8.50
C SER A 95 -0.86 20.20 9.32
N TYR A 96 -0.96 20.20 10.66
CA TYR A 96 -0.17 19.32 11.52
C TYR A 96 -0.71 17.88 11.61
N GLN A 97 -2.02 17.67 11.46
CA GLN A 97 -2.62 16.34 11.56
C GLN A 97 -2.44 15.48 10.29
N ILE A 98 -2.32 16.12 9.12
CA ILE A 98 -2.19 15.42 7.84
C ILE A 98 -0.75 14.91 7.61
N MET A 99 0.27 15.57 8.17
CA MET A 99 1.67 15.17 7.99
C MET A 99 2.14 14.01 8.89
N SER A 100 1.31 13.54 9.84
CA SER A 100 1.68 12.50 10.81
C SER A 100 1.05 11.11 10.57
N LEU A 101 0.38 10.87 9.43
CA LEU A 101 -0.24 9.59 9.03
C LEU A 101 0.36 9.06 7.70
#